data_AF-A0A0W4ZNI0-F1
#
_entry.id   AF-A0A0W4ZNI0-F1
#
_cell.length_a   1.000
_cell.length_b   1.000
_cell.length_c   1.000
_cell.angle_alpha   90.00
_cell.angle_beta   90.00
_cell.angle_gamma   90.00
#
_symmetry.space_group_name_H-M   'P 1'
#
loop_
_entity.id
_entity.type
_entity.pdbx_description
1 polymer ?
#
loop_
_entity_poly.entity_id
_entity_poly.type
_entity_poly.pdbx_seq_one_letter_code
_entity_poly.pdbx_strand_id
1 'polypeptide(L)'
;MEIKMTDGNVQKNSLTKEMKVKLKMEKNLRNSCKNFPEGFEKKDFPYSINNNEDSSKKQLKSFQLAHNNEIVFNKQVFLFNHLDGNRRINTQGTSKDIHPIILALGLQYSEFKICGSNARCIFMLNSFKQVIQDYHTPAGTTLQRHLQSYINLHIAHLVLSRPLSVSMRNAIRFLKLEISNSSIDLAEDEAKNLLIKRIDRFIRDRITVADQVIIAAGQNKINNGDVILIYSRSSIVEQVLIEAYQRHKFFRVIVVDSRPGFEGKECVHRLSKVGIISTYLTISSLCYIMREVTKVFLGAHAMLSNGALYSRVGTSIVAMTAKDNNIPVIVFCESYKFTDRVQLDSFVNNELGPIDNLIDISCDNCSNSGPLSSWYELANLKLLNLMYDVTPAKFINVCVSEMGLLPSTSVSILVHEFK
;
A
#
# COMPACT_ATOMS: atom_id res chain seq x y z
N MET A 1 40.99 27.46 -60.36
CA MET A 1 40.24 28.44 -61.17
C MET A 1 38.78 28.05 -61.09
N GLU A 2 37.83 28.90 -60.74
CA GLU A 2 37.80 30.29 -60.33
C GLU A 2 36.36 30.54 -59.85
N ILE A 3 36.21 31.47 -58.93
CA ILE A 3 34.94 31.93 -58.33
C ILE A 3 34.23 32.91 -59.28
N LYS A 4 32.89 32.91 -59.29
CA LYS A 4 31.97 34.09 -59.42
C LYS A 4 30.51 33.57 -59.35
N MET A 5 29.69 33.84 -58.32
CA MET A 5 28.99 35.06 -57.84
C MET A 5 27.86 35.60 -58.75
N THR A 6 26.74 35.98 -58.08
CA THR A 6 25.51 36.73 -58.47
C THR A 6 24.35 35.89 -59.04
N ASP A 7 23.05 36.08 -58.74
CA ASP A 7 22.23 36.77 -57.72
C ASP A 7 20.76 36.38 -58.07
N GLY A 8 19.81 36.35 -57.11
CA GLY A 8 18.38 36.29 -57.48
C GLY A 8 17.40 35.75 -56.43
N ASN A 9 16.89 36.65 -55.60
CA ASN A 9 15.73 36.54 -54.72
C ASN A 9 14.52 35.76 -55.30
N VAL A 10 14.06 34.70 -54.61
CA VAL A 10 12.62 34.35 -54.52
C VAL A 10 12.33 33.76 -53.14
N GLN A 11 11.77 34.58 -52.25
CA GLN A 11 11.26 34.18 -50.95
C GLN A 11 9.72 34.24 -51.02
N LYS A 12 9.03 33.09 -50.98
CA LYS A 12 7.59 32.99 -50.65
C LYS A 12 7.15 31.57 -50.28
N ASN A 13 6.90 31.38 -48.99
CA ASN A 13 5.92 30.50 -48.33
C ASN A 13 5.88 28.99 -48.65
N SER A 14 6.69 28.20 -47.93
CA SER A 14 6.39 26.79 -47.63
C SER A 14 5.92 26.64 -46.17
N LEU A 15 4.61 26.46 -45.97
CA LEU A 15 4.04 26.14 -44.65
C LEU A 15 4.52 24.75 -44.20
N THR A 16 5.15 24.69 -43.03
CA THR A 16 5.72 23.47 -42.44
C THR A 16 4.65 22.42 -42.14
N LYS A 17 5.06 21.14 -42.23
CA LYS A 17 4.22 19.94 -42.11
C LYS A 17 3.39 19.92 -40.81
N GLU A 18 3.92 20.50 -39.72
CA GLU A 18 3.27 20.62 -38.41
C GLU A 18 2.07 21.57 -38.42
N MET A 19 2.13 22.67 -39.18
CA MET A 19 1.04 23.64 -39.27
C MET A 19 -0.16 23.07 -40.02
N LYS A 20 0.08 22.19 -41.01
CA LYS A 20 -0.97 21.44 -41.72
C LYS A 20 -1.65 20.40 -40.82
N VAL A 21 -0.90 19.78 -39.90
CA VAL A 21 -1.47 18.84 -38.92
C VAL A 21 -2.36 19.56 -37.91
N LYS A 22 -1.92 20.73 -37.40
CA LYS A 22 -2.74 21.57 -36.51
C LYS A 22 -4.04 22.03 -37.17
N LEU A 23 -3.98 22.52 -38.41
CA LEU A 23 -5.19 22.93 -39.16
C LEU A 23 -6.15 21.76 -39.42
N LYS A 24 -5.62 20.53 -39.61
CA LYS A 24 -6.45 19.32 -39.79
C LYS A 24 -7.11 18.89 -38.48
N MET A 25 -6.42 19.00 -37.35
CA MET A 25 -6.98 18.73 -36.02
C MET A 25 -8.06 19.76 -35.65
N GLU A 26 -7.85 21.06 -35.91
CA GLU A 26 -8.86 22.09 -35.64
C GLU A 26 -10.13 21.91 -36.48
N LYS A 27 -10.00 21.48 -37.75
CA LYS A 27 -11.15 21.17 -38.60
C LYS A 27 -11.95 19.97 -38.09
N ASN A 28 -11.27 18.95 -37.58
CA ASN A 28 -11.91 17.76 -37.03
C ASN A 28 -12.62 18.06 -35.70
N LEU A 29 -12.04 18.90 -34.85
CA LEU A 29 -12.67 19.39 -33.61
C LEU A 29 -13.93 20.21 -33.90
N ARG A 30 -13.90 21.11 -34.89
CA ARG A 30 -15.08 21.89 -35.30
C ARG A 30 -16.23 21.04 -35.87
N ASN A 31 -15.91 19.92 -36.51
CA ASN A 31 -16.92 19.02 -37.07
C ASN A 31 -17.54 18.10 -36.00
N SER A 32 -16.78 17.73 -34.97
CA SER A 32 -17.28 16.92 -33.84
C SER A 32 -18.30 17.69 -32.98
N CYS A 33 -18.14 19.00 -32.84
CA CYS A 33 -19.07 19.85 -32.07
C CYS A 33 -20.41 20.16 -32.77
N LYS A 34 -20.68 19.63 -33.97
CA LYS A 34 -21.95 19.86 -34.70
C LYS A 34 -23.03 18.78 -34.47
N ASN A 35 -22.71 17.70 -33.76
CA ASN A 35 -23.65 16.58 -33.53
C ASN A 35 -24.03 16.44 -32.05
N PHE A 36 -24.57 17.51 -31.46
CA PHE A 36 -25.31 17.42 -30.19
C PHE A 36 -26.75 17.90 -30.40
N PRO A 37 -27.77 17.16 -29.91
CA PRO A 37 -29.16 17.57 -30.02
C PRO A 37 -29.42 18.86 -29.23
N GLU A 38 -30.23 19.74 -29.83
CA GLU A 38 -30.54 21.08 -29.35
C GLU A 38 -31.22 21.08 -27.98
N GLY A 39 -30.70 21.88 -27.06
CA GLY A 39 -31.40 22.19 -25.80
C GLY A 39 -30.49 22.45 -24.61
N PHE A 40 -29.62 23.47 -24.66
CA PHE A 40 -29.13 24.19 -23.47
C PHE A 40 -28.69 25.60 -23.87
N GLU A 41 -29.33 26.60 -23.26
CA GLU A 41 -29.14 28.03 -23.55
C GLU A 41 -27.73 28.52 -23.18
N LYS A 42 -27.19 29.38 -24.06
CA LYS A 42 -25.94 30.13 -23.85
C LYS A 42 -26.20 31.27 -22.87
N LYS A 43 -25.67 31.20 -21.65
CA LYS A 43 -25.29 32.40 -20.88
C LYS A 43 -23.95 32.19 -20.17
N ASP A 44 -23.08 33.18 -20.39
CA ASP A 44 -21.90 33.55 -19.62
C ASP A 44 -20.57 32.79 -19.86
N PHE A 45 -19.91 33.13 -20.98
CA PHE A 45 -18.44 33.09 -21.10
C PHE A 45 -17.88 34.53 -21.05
N PRO A 46 -17.04 34.91 -20.08
CA PRO A 46 -16.14 36.05 -20.25
C PRO A 46 -14.76 35.54 -20.69
N TYR A 47 -14.44 35.70 -21.98
CA TYR A 47 -13.06 35.63 -22.46
C TYR A 47 -12.48 37.03 -22.54
N SER A 48 -11.62 37.38 -21.57
CA SER A 48 -10.56 38.37 -21.75
C SER A 48 -9.23 37.62 -21.73
N ILE A 49 -8.53 37.65 -22.87
CA ILE A 49 -7.24 37.00 -23.08
C ILE A 49 -6.19 37.83 -22.33
N ASN A 50 -5.75 37.35 -21.18
CA ASN A 50 -4.51 37.81 -20.54
C ASN A 50 -3.45 36.71 -20.62
N ASN A 51 -2.34 37.06 -21.28
CA ASN A 51 -1.16 36.21 -21.46
C ASN A 51 -0.50 35.91 -20.11
N ASN A 52 -0.85 34.78 -19.50
CA ASN A 52 -0.13 34.19 -18.37
C ASN A 52 0.07 32.69 -18.63
N GLU A 53 1.16 32.35 -19.34
CA GLU A 53 1.49 30.97 -19.74
C GLU A 53 1.60 29.98 -18.55
N ASP A 54 1.92 30.46 -17.35
CA ASP A 54 2.05 29.62 -16.15
C ASP A 54 0.71 29.22 -15.51
N SER A 55 -0.33 30.06 -15.65
CA SER A 55 -1.68 29.73 -15.19
C SER A 55 -2.34 28.68 -16.09
N SER A 56 -2.07 28.78 -17.40
CA SER A 56 -2.55 27.87 -18.44
C SER A 56 -1.95 26.47 -18.30
N LYS A 57 -0.64 26.37 -18.00
CA LYS A 57 0.04 25.08 -17.74
C LYS A 57 -0.45 24.39 -16.46
N LYS A 58 -0.77 25.16 -15.41
CA LYS A 58 -1.38 24.61 -14.18
C LYS A 58 -2.80 24.12 -14.43
N GLN A 59 -3.61 24.89 -15.16
CA GLN A 59 -4.96 24.47 -15.55
C GLN A 59 -4.96 23.24 -16.46
N LEU A 60 -4.05 23.15 -17.45
CA LEU A 60 -3.90 21.96 -18.29
C LEU A 60 -3.47 20.73 -17.48
N LYS A 61 -2.54 20.85 -16.53
CA LYS A 61 -2.15 19.73 -15.65
C LYS A 61 -3.30 19.27 -14.76
N SER A 62 -4.08 20.21 -14.19
CA SER A 62 -5.26 19.84 -13.40
C SER A 62 -6.36 19.20 -14.25
N PHE A 63 -6.54 19.65 -15.50
CA PHE A 63 -7.49 19.06 -16.43
C PHE A 63 -7.06 17.66 -16.87
N GLN A 64 -5.77 17.44 -17.16
CA GLN A 64 -5.23 16.12 -17.48
C GLN A 64 -5.33 15.15 -16.30
N LEU A 65 -5.07 15.60 -15.07
CA LEU A 65 -5.25 14.79 -13.86
C LEU A 65 -6.72 14.42 -13.62
N ALA A 66 -7.65 15.36 -13.80
CA ALA A 66 -9.09 15.11 -13.66
C ALA A 66 -9.60 14.15 -14.76
N HIS A 67 -9.20 14.37 -16.01
CA HIS A 67 -9.57 13.54 -17.16
C HIS A 67 -8.99 12.13 -17.04
N ASN A 68 -7.75 11.99 -16.59
CA ASN A 68 -7.13 10.68 -16.32
C ASN A 68 -7.88 9.95 -15.19
N ASN A 69 -8.30 10.64 -14.14
CA ASN A 69 -9.07 10.03 -13.06
C ASN A 69 -10.46 9.55 -13.53
N GLU A 70 -11.16 10.30 -14.39
CA GLU A 70 -12.44 9.86 -14.99
C GLU A 70 -12.27 8.66 -15.94
N ILE A 71 -11.22 8.65 -16.77
CA ILE A 71 -10.91 7.52 -17.66
C ILE A 71 -10.57 6.25 -16.86
N VAL A 72 -9.80 6.38 -15.78
CA VAL A 72 -9.41 5.25 -14.92
C VAL A 72 -10.63 4.70 -14.16
N PHE A 73 -11.56 5.53 -13.71
CA PHE A 73 -12.78 5.09 -13.04
C PHE A 73 -13.68 4.24 -13.96
N ASN A 74 -13.81 4.63 -15.23
CA ASN A 74 -14.56 3.85 -16.24
C ASN A 74 -13.85 2.56 -16.70
N LYS A 75 -12.56 2.38 -16.37
CA LYS A 75 -11.76 1.20 -16.75
C LYS A 75 -11.51 0.21 -15.61
N GLN A 76 -12.19 0.36 -14.48
CA GLN A 76 -12.10 -0.64 -13.41
C GLN A 76 -12.69 -1.99 -13.84
N VAL A 77 -12.10 -3.06 -13.32
CA VAL A 77 -12.60 -4.43 -13.54
C VAL A 77 -13.90 -4.58 -12.76
N PHE A 78 -14.97 -5.03 -13.43
CA PHE A 78 -16.34 -5.03 -12.91
C PHE A 78 -16.47 -5.64 -11.50
N LEU A 79 -15.81 -6.78 -11.27
CA LEU A 79 -15.81 -7.48 -9.99
C LEU A 79 -15.22 -6.66 -8.82
N PHE A 80 -14.45 -5.62 -9.12
CA PHE A 80 -13.70 -4.81 -8.15
C PHE A 80 -14.12 -3.34 -8.14
N ASN A 81 -15.24 -2.99 -8.78
CA ASN A 81 -15.75 -1.61 -8.80
C ASN A 81 -16.11 -1.07 -7.41
N HIS A 82 -16.32 -1.95 -6.43
CA HIS A 82 -16.56 -1.57 -5.03
C HIS A 82 -15.28 -1.24 -4.26
N LEU A 83 -14.09 -1.53 -4.80
CA LEU A 83 -12.83 -1.19 -4.16
C LEU A 83 -12.44 0.26 -4.48
N ASP A 84 -12.05 1.00 -3.46
CA ASP A 84 -11.59 2.38 -3.62
C ASP A 84 -10.29 2.45 -4.44
N GLY A 85 -10.43 2.82 -5.72
CA GLY A 85 -9.30 3.03 -6.64
C GLY A 85 -8.66 4.42 -6.52
N ASN A 86 -9.36 5.39 -5.95
CA ASN A 86 -8.93 6.78 -5.89
C ASN A 86 -7.89 6.97 -4.77
N ARG A 87 -6.63 7.16 -5.17
CA ARG A 87 -5.54 7.53 -4.27
C ARG A 87 -5.19 8.98 -4.45
N ARG A 88 -5.04 9.70 -3.33
CA ARG A 88 -4.53 11.05 -3.35
C ARG A 88 -3.00 11.02 -3.40
N ILE A 89 -2.44 11.36 -4.57
CA ILE A 89 -0.99 11.34 -4.83
C ILE A 89 -0.33 12.69 -4.49
N ASN A 90 -1.12 13.76 -4.28
CA ASN A 90 -0.60 15.10 -4.02
C ASN A 90 -1.30 15.80 -2.84
N THR A 91 -0.70 16.90 -2.37
CA THR A 91 -1.24 17.74 -1.29
C THR A 91 -2.22 18.81 -1.78
N GLN A 92 -2.59 18.83 -3.06
CA GLN A 92 -3.43 19.91 -3.60
C GLN A 92 -4.86 19.79 -3.09
N GLY A 93 -5.38 20.85 -2.45
CA GLY A 93 -6.74 20.89 -1.89
C GLY A 93 -6.87 20.20 -0.53
N THR A 94 -5.78 19.99 0.21
CA THR A 94 -5.85 19.48 1.59
C THR A 94 -6.31 20.60 2.52
N SER A 95 -7.13 20.27 3.52
CA SER A 95 -7.49 21.26 4.55
C SER A 95 -6.21 21.77 5.24
N LYS A 96 -6.24 23.06 5.61
CA LYS A 96 -5.18 23.68 6.41
C LYS A 96 -5.10 23.10 7.82
N ASP A 97 -6.15 22.42 8.27
CA ASP A 97 -6.24 21.81 9.60
C ASP A 97 -5.46 20.49 9.69
N ILE A 98 -4.92 19.97 8.59
CA ILE A 98 -4.15 18.73 8.61
C ILE A 98 -2.71 19.02 9.02
N HIS A 99 -2.25 18.33 10.07
CA HIS A 99 -0.90 18.49 10.58
C HIS A 99 0.17 18.15 9.52
N PRO A 100 1.26 18.93 9.40
CA PRO A 100 2.30 18.69 8.39
C PRO A 100 2.90 17.27 8.42
N ILE A 101 3.06 16.69 9.62
CA ILE A 101 3.56 15.32 9.75
C ILE A 101 2.63 14.28 9.10
N ILE A 102 1.32 14.52 9.15
CA ILE A 102 0.31 13.63 8.57
C ILE A 102 0.27 13.79 7.05
N LEU A 103 0.49 15.01 6.54
CA LEU A 103 0.67 15.24 5.09
C LEU A 103 1.89 14.48 4.56
N ALA A 104 3.03 14.59 5.25
CA ALA A 104 4.24 13.88 4.89
C ALA A 104 4.06 12.35 4.94
N LEU A 105 3.42 11.85 6.01
CA LEU A 105 3.11 10.43 6.15
C LEU A 105 2.15 9.92 5.06
N GLY A 106 1.12 10.72 4.73
CA GLY A 106 0.17 10.43 3.66
C GLY A 106 0.89 10.25 2.32
N LEU A 107 1.82 11.14 1.98
CA LEU A 107 2.65 11.03 0.77
C LEU A 107 3.52 9.76 0.78
N GLN A 108 4.17 9.46 1.90
CA GLN A 108 4.98 8.24 2.05
C GLN A 108 4.15 6.95 1.91
N TYR A 109 2.88 6.98 2.32
CA TYR A 109 1.95 5.87 2.12
C TYR A 109 1.47 5.77 0.67
N SER A 110 1.12 6.88 0.02
CA SER A 110 0.66 6.88 -1.37
C SER A 110 1.76 6.43 -2.34
N GLU A 111 3.02 6.74 -2.03
CA GLU A 111 4.20 6.32 -2.80
C GLU A 111 4.72 4.92 -2.41
N PHE A 112 4.06 4.22 -1.48
CA PHE A 112 4.47 2.88 -1.04
C PHE A 112 5.91 2.83 -0.47
N LYS A 113 6.46 3.96 0.01
CA LYS A 113 7.75 3.99 0.72
C LYS A 113 7.67 3.24 2.05
N ILE A 114 6.52 3.34 2.73
CA ILE A 114 6.23 2.60 3.97
C ILE A 114 5.11 1.59 3.68
N CYS A 115 5.49 0.30 3.53
CA CYS A 115 4.54 -0.76 3.14
C CYS A 115 4.16 -1.73 4.25
N GLY A 116 5.10 -2.14 5.10
CA GLY A 116 4.88 -3.20 6.09
C GLY A 116 3.78 -2.87 7.10
N SER A 117 2.98 -3.86 7.48
CA SER A 117 1.84 -3.68 8.41
C SER A 117 2.27 -3.08 9.76
N ASN A 118 3.40 -3.54 10.34
CA ASN A 118 3.97 -2.96 11.58
C ASN A 118 4.51 -1.56 11.34
N ALA A 119 5.32 -1.39 10.29
CA ALA A 119 5.95 -0.10 9.98
C ALA A 119 4.87 0.98 9.82
N ARG A 120 3.82 0.73 9.02
CA ARG A 120 2.70 1.65 8.85
C ARG A 120 2.08 2.01 10.21
N CYS A 121 1.77 1.03 11.07
CA CYS A 121 1.20 1.28 12.39
C CYS A 121 2.12 2.14 13.29
N ILE A 122 3.41 1.82 13.36
CA ILE A 122 4.40 2.53 14.18
C ILE A 122 4.54 3.99 13.71
N PHE A 123 4.71 4.21 12.41
CA PHE A 123 4.81 5.57 11.86
C PHE A 123 3.54 6.39 12.11
N MET A 124 2.36 5.79 11.93
CA MET A 124 1.08 6.45 12.23
C MET A 124 0.97 6.87 13.70
N LEU A 125 1.28 5.96 14.63
CA LEU A 125 1.21 6.24 16.07
C LEU A 125 2.23 7.30 16.48
N ASN A 126 3.45 7.25 15.95
CA ASN A 126 4.47 8.29 16.18
C ASN A 126 4.03 9.66 15.64
N SER A 127 3.41 9.70 14.46
CA SER A 127 2.81 10.92 13.92
C SER A 127 1.67 11.43 14.79
N PHE A 128 0.80 10.56 15.32
CA PHE A 128 -0.26 10.97 16.23
C PHE A 128 0.27 11.48 17.58
N LYS A 129 1.40 10.98 18.09
CA LYS A 129 2.04 11.60 19.26
C LYS A 129 2.39 13.07 19.01
N GLN A 130 3.00 13.38 17.86
CA GLN A 130 3.31 14.78 17.50
C GLN A 130 2.05 15.62 17.34
N VAL A 131 1.03 15.09 16.65
CA VAL A 131 -0.27 15.77 16.50
C VAL A 131 -0.91 16.09 17.86
N ILE A 132 -0.88 15.15 18.81
CA ILE A 132 -1.46 15.33 20.16
C ILE A 132 -0.62 16.33 20.97
N GLN A 133 0.69 16.30 20.81
CA GLN A 133 1.60 17.24 21.46
C GLN A 133 1.35 18.68 21.01
N ASP A 134 1.16 18.89 19.70
CA ASP A 134 0.98 20.20 19.09
C ASP A 134 -0.47 20.70 19.12
N TYR A 135 -1.41 19.83 19.48
CA TYR A 135 -2.84 20.15 19.60
C TYR A 135 -3.11 21.14 20.73
N HIS A 136 -4.10 22.00 20.57
CA HIS A 136 -4.59 22.92 21.61
C HIS A 136 -6.12 22.87 21.66
N THR A 137 -6.71 22.82 22.84
CA THR A 137 -8.18 22.78 22.98
C THR A 137 -8.79 24.16 22.65
N PRO A 138 -9.78 24.25 21.73
CA PRO A 138 -10.45 25.50 21.46
C PRO A 138 -11.35 25.91 22.64
N ALA A 139 -11.46 27.22 22.87
CA ALA A 139 -12.25 27.79 23.95
C ALA A 139 -13.71 27.28 23.90
N GLY A 140 -14.26 26.90 25.07
CA GLY A 140 -15.63 26.41 25.19
C GLY A 140 -15.82 24.91 24.93
N THR A 141 -14.74 24.14 24.72
CA THR A 141 -14.80 22.68 24.60
C THR A 141 -13.82 21.99 25.55
N THR A 142 -14.01 20.68 25.75
CA THR A 142 -13.06 19.84 26.49
C THR A 142 -12.17 19.07 25.52
N LEU A 143 -10.93 18.78 25.95
CA LEU A 143 -9.95 17.99 25.20
C LEU A 143 -10.58 16.71 24.63
N GLN A 144 -11.26 15.93 25.49
CA GLN A 144 -11.91 14.66 25.14
C GLN A 144 -12.87 14.77 23.95
N ARG A 145 -13.72 15.80 23.92
CA ARG A 145 -14.75 15.98 22.87
C ARG A 145 -14.16 16.40 21.54
N HIS A 146 -13.23 17.35 21.56
CA HIS A 146 -12.72 17.95 20.33
C HIS A 146 -11.54 17.16 19.74
N LEU A 147 -10.65 16.59 20.57
CA LEU A 147 -9.48 15.84 20.11
C LEU A 147 -9.87 14.63 19.24
N GLN A 148 -10.95 13.93 19.59
CA GLN A 148 -11.42 12.80 18.79
C GLN A 148 -11.83 13.23 17.38
N SER A 149 -12.55 14.35 17.25
CA SER A 149 -12.95 14.93 15.96
C SER A 149 -11.74 15.41 15.18
N TYR A 150 -10.78 16.05 15.85
CA TYR A 150 -9.53 16.50 15.25
C TYR A 150 -8.69 15.34 14.68
N ILE A 151 -8.53 14.25 15.44
CA ILE A 151 -7.84 13.05 14.96
C ILE A 151 -8.59 12.38 13.80
N ASN A 152 -9.92 12.40 13.78
CA ASN A 152 -10.71 11.86 12.66
C ASN A 152 -10.38 12.57 11.33
N LEU A 153 -10.10 13.88 11.35
CA LEU A 153 -9.68 14.61 10.15
C LEU A 153 -8.37 14.06 9.58
N HIS A 154 -7.39 13.78 10.45
CA HIS A 154 -6.11 13.20 10.03
C HIS A 154 -6.26 11.75 9.56
N ILE A 155 -7.08 10.94 10.22
CA ILE A 155 -7.39 9.58 9.79
C ILE A 155 -8.03 9.60 8.40
N ALA A 156 -9.00 10.49 8.16
CA ALA A 156 -9.65 10.63 6.86
C ALA A 156 -8.64 10.98 5.77
N HIS A 157 -7.67 11.87 6.06
CA HIS A 157 -6.59 12.16 5.13
C HIS A 157 -5.75 10.93 4.80
N LEU A 158 -5.33 10.17 5.82
CA LEU A 158 -4.54 8.95 5.62
C LEU A 158 -5.30 7.88 4.81
N VAL A 159 -6.61 7.73 5.03
CA VAL A 159 -7.48 6.83 4.25
C VAL A 159 -7.45 7.20 2.76
N LEU A 160 -7.56 8.50 2.45
CA LEU A 160 -7.51 9.00 1.06
C LEU A 160 -6.14 8.80 0.40
N SER A 161 -5.06 8.82 1.17
CA SER A 161 -3.72 8.54 0.65
C SER A 161 -3.54 7.05 0.34
N ARG A 162 -3.96 6.18 1.26
CA ARG A 162 -3.92 4.72 1.12
C ARG A 162 -4.87 4.06 2.11
N PRO A 163 -5.68 3.07 1.70
CA PRO A 163 -6.55 2.33 2.61
C PRO A 163 -5.80 1.82 3.85
N LEU A 164 -6.37 2.03 5.04
CA LEU A 164 -5.71 1.67 6.30
C LEU A 164 -5.42 0.15 6.35
N SER A 165 -4.33 -0.24 6.97
CA SER A 165 -4.09 -1.64 7.31
C SER A 165 -4.98 -2.07 8.48
N VAL A 166 -5.11 -3.39 8.70
CA VAL A 166 -5.83 -3.90 9.88
C VAL A 166 -5.12 -3.48 11.17
N SER A 167 -3.78 -3.53 11.19
CA SER A 167 -2.95 -3.03 12.31
C SER A 167 -3.28 -1.58 12.67
N MET A 168 -3.35 -0.69 11.68
CA MET A 168 -3.68 0.72 11.87
C MET A 168 -5.11 0.90 12.37
N ARG A 169 -6.09 0.17 11.82
CA ARG A 169 -7.48 0.23 12.28
C ARG A 169 -7.63 -0.16 13.75
N ASN A 170 -6.98 -1.24 14.16
CA ASN A 170 -7.01 -1.69 15.55
C ASN A 170 -6.32 -0.68 16.49
N ALA A 171 -5.18 -0.12 16.08
CA ALA A 171 -4.48 0.92 16.84
C ALA A 171 -5.30 2.23 16.94
N ILE A 172 -6.02 2.61 15.88
CA ILE A 172 -6.95 3.76 15.91
C ILE A 172 -8.11 3.49 16.86
N ARG A 173 -8.69 2.27 16.86
CA ARG A 173 -9.77 1.89 17.78
C ARG A 173 -9.30 2.00 19.23
N PHE A 174 -8.10 1.49 19.52
CA PHE A 174 -7.44 1.65 20.81
C PHE A 174 -7.28 3.12 21.18
N LEU A 175 -6.68 3.95 20.32
CA LEU A 175 -6.44 5.36 20.61
C LEU A 175 -7.75 6.13 20.88
N LYS A 176 -8.79 5.89 20.09
CA LYS A 176 -10.11 6.51 20.30
C LYS A 176 -10.74 6.13 21.64
N LEU A 177 -10.59 4.87 22.05
CA LEU A 177 -11.04 4.41 23.36
C LEU A 177 -10.26 5.12 24.49
N GLU A 178 -8.94 5.23 24.34
CA GLU A 178 -8.10 5.91 25.34
C GLU A 178 -8.43 7.40 25.48
N ILE A 179 -8.75 8.07 24.37
CA ILE A 179 -9.23 9.46 24.38
C ILE A 179 -10.59 9.55 25.08
N SER A 180 -11.50 8.62 24.77
CA SER A 180 -12.83 8.58 25.39
C SER A 180 -12.76 8.30 26.90
N ASN A 181 -11.75 7.57 27.35
CA ASN A 181 -11.51 7.25 28.76
C ASN A 181 -10.61 8.27 29.48
N SER A 182 -10.24 9.38 28.84
CA SER A 182 -9.47 10.44 29.49
C SER A 182 -10.33 11.14 30.56
N SER A 183 -9.77 11.33 31.76
CA SER A 183 -10.48 12.00 32.87
C SER A 183 -10.57 13.50 32.61
N ILE A 184 -11.74 14.06 32.89
CA ILE A 184 -12.07 15.49 32.67
C ILE A 184 -11.31 16.38 33.66
N ASP A 185 -10.92 15.83 34.81
CA ASP A 185 -10.30 16.58 35.92
C ASP A 185 -8.81 16.85 35.73
N LEU A 186 -8.17 16.25 34.71
CA LEU A 186 -6.74 16.46 34.46
C LEU A 186 -6.51 17.75 33.67
N ALA A 187 -5.39 18.41 33.96
CA ALA A 187 -4.89 19.49 33.12
C ALA A 187 -4.61 18.96 31.70
N GLU A 188 -4.78 19.83 30.70
CA GLU A 188 -4.64 19.46 29.29
C GLU A 188 -3.28 18.81 28.97
N ASP A 189 -2.20 19.38 29.49
CA ASP A 189 -0.84 18.87 29.25
C ASP A 189 -0.60 17.51 29.92
N GLU A 190 -1.17 17.29 31.10
CA GLU A 190 -1.10 15.99 31.78
C GLU A 190 -1.88 14.93 31.02
N ALA A 191 -3.07 15.28 30.52
CA ALA A 191 -3.89 14.38 29.71
C ALA A 191 -3.19 14.02 28.37
N LYS A 192 -2.58 14.99 27.68
CA LYS A 192 -1.76 14.74 26.48
C LYS A 192 -0.59 13.83 26.77
N ASN A 193 0.18 14.11 27.82
CA ASN A 193 1.32 13.30 28.24
C ASN A 193 0.91 11.86 28.58
N LEU A 194 -0.25 11.67 29.21
CA LEU A 194 -0.80 10.35 29.49
C LEU A 194 -1.14 9.60 28.21
N LEU A 195 -1.81 10.24 27.24
CA LEU A 195 -2.12 9.64 25.94
C LEU A 195 -0.86 9.25 25.17
N ILE A 196 0.16 10.12 25.15
CA ILE A 196 1.46 9.85 24.53
C ILE A 196 2.13 8.62 25.18
N LYS A 197 2.16 8.56 26.52
CA LYS A 197 2.67 7.39 27.26
C LYS A 197 1.91 6.11 26.94
N ARG A 198 0.58 6.19 26.78
CA ARG A 198 -0.25 5.04 26.38
C ARG A 198 0.05 4.57 24.96
N ILE A 199 0.31 5.50 24.02
CA ILE A 199 0.78 5.16 22.66
C ILE A 199 2.14 4.46 22.71
N ASP A 200 3.10 4.99 23.48
CA ASP A 200 4.43 4.37 23.62
C ASP A 200 4.33 2.98 24.23
N ARG A 201 3.46 2.81 25.23
CA ARG A 201 3.17 1.50 25.81
C ARG A 201 2.56 0.54 24.79
N PHE A 202 1.63 1.00 23.96
CA PHE A 202 1.06 0.17 22.90
C PHE A 202 2.12 -0.31 21.91
N ILE A 203 2.98 0.59 21.41
CA ILE A 203 4.07 0.22 20.49
C ILE A 203 5.02 -0.77 21.16
N ARG A 204 5.38 -0.53 22.42
CA ARG A 204 6.29 -1.39 23.16
C ARG A 204 5.69 -2.79 23.35
N ASP A 205 4.55 -2.86 24.02
CA ASP A 205 3.98 -4.12 24.51
C ASP A 205 3.37 -4.94 23.36
N ARG A 206 2.62 -4.30 22.46
CA ARG A 206 1.84 -4.99 21.41
C ARG A 206 2.60 -5.25 20.12
N ILE A 207 3.74 -4.57 19.92
CA ILE A 207 4.55 -4.73 18.71
C ILE A 207 5.94 -5.23 19.09
N THR A 208 6.75 -4.44 19.80
CA THR A 208 8.18 -4.80 19.98
C THR A 208 8.41 -6.00 20.90
N VAL A 209 7.72 -6.08 22.04
CA VAL A 209 7.83 -7.21 22.97
C VAL A 209 7.13 -8.43 22.38
N ALA A 210 5.98 -8.24 21.74
CA ALA A 210 5.29 -9.30 21.01
C ALA A 210 6.19 -9.93 19.93
N ASP A 211 6.88 -9.11 19.13
CA ASP A 211 7.83 -9.57 18.12
C ASP A 211 8.94 -10.44 18.76
N GLN A 212 9.53 -10.01 19.89
CA GLN A 212 10.55 -10.80 20.59
C GLN A 212 10.05 -12.17 21.04
N VAL A 213 8.83 -12.25 21.59
CA VAL A 213 8.23 -13.53 22.01
C VAL A 213 7.97 -14.42 20.80
N ILE A 214 7.45 -13.85 19.70
CA ILE A 214 7.18 -14.58 18.46
C ILE A 214 8.47 -15.10 17.83
N ILE A 215 9.54 -14.29 17.83
CA ILE A 215 10.87 -14.69 17.36
C ILE A 215 11.39 -15.84 18.20
N ALA A 216 11.28 -15.73 19.53
CA ALA A 216 11.74 -16.76 20.45
C ALA A 216 10.98 -18.08 20.29
N ALA A 217 9.68 -18.04 20.01
CA ALA A 217 8.88 -19.22 19.72
C ALA A 217 9.14 -19.78 18.31
N GLY A 218 9.34 -18.91 17.33
CA GLY A 218 9.55 -19.25 15.93
C GLY A 218 10.87 -19.97 15.68
N GLN A 219 11.95 -19.47 16.26
CA GLN A 219 13.27 -20.13 16.14
C GLN A 219 13.21 -21.57 16.65
N ASN A 220 12.42 -21.88 17.69
CA ASN A 220 12.31 -23.23 18.25
C ASN A 220 11.64 -24.22 17.28
N LYS A 221 11.02 -23.73 16.19
CA LYS A 221 10.44 -24.56 15.12
C LYS A 221 11.41 -24.88 13.99
N ILE A 222 12.59 -24.27 14.00
CA ILE A 222 13.66 -24.55 13.04
C ILE A 222 14.55 -25.65 13.59
N ASN A 223 14.76 -26.69 12.80
CA ASN A 223 15.67 -27.80 13.08
C ASN A 223 16.89 -27.72 12.15
N ASN A 224 17.98 -28.36 12.57
CA ASN A 224 19.16 -28.49 11.70
C ASN A 224 18.82 -29.32 10.46
N GLY A 225 19.25 -28.86 9.29
CA GLY A 225 18.94 -29.45 7.99
C GLY A 225 17.64 -28.96 7.35
N ASP A 226 16.91 -28.03 7.98
CA ASP A 226 15.68 -27.51 7.40
C ASP A 226 15.93 -26.68 6.12
N VAL A 227 14.94 -26.76 5.22
CA VAL A 227 14.83 -25.93 4.03
C VAL A 227 13.55 -25.12 4.17
N ILE A 228 13.70 -23.85 4.53
CA ILE A 228 12.57 -22.98 4.89
C ILE A 228 12.19 -22.15 3.68
N LEU A 229 10.96 -22.27 3.23
CA LEU A 229 10.40 -21.40 2.20
C LEU A 229 9.69 -20.20 2.82
N ILE A 230 9.99 -19.01 2.31
CA ILE A 230 9.28 -17.77 2.63
C ILE A 230 8.73 -17.13 1.37
N TYR A 231 7.69 -16.32 1.52
CA TYR A 231 7.07 -15.60 0.41
C TYR A 231 7.21 -14.09 0.60
N SER A 232 7.72 -13.42 -0.44
CA SER A 232 7.96 -11.99 -0.49
C SER A 232 8.82 -11.52 0.68
N ARG A 233 8.45 -10.42 1.35
CA ARG A 233 9.13 -9.92 2.55
C ARG A 233 8.18 -9.79 3.73
N SER A 234 8.56 -10.40 4.85
CA SER A 234 7.94 -10.19 6.17
C SER A 234 9.01 -9.86 7.20
N SER A 235 8.87 -8.74 7.91
CA SER A 235 9.86 -8.30 8.89
C SER A 235 10.00 -9.27 10.07
N ILE A 236 8.90 -9.85 10.54
CA ILE A 236 8.93 -10.80 11.66
C ILE A 236 9.57 -12.13 11.24
N VAL A 237 9.28 -12.62 10.04
CA VAL A 237 9.89 -13.86 9.52
C VAL A 237 11.38 -13.67 9.26
N GLU A 238 11.77 -12.53 8.67
CA GLU A 238 13.17 -12.13 8.49
C GLU A 238 13.93 -12.16 9.83
N GLN A 239 13.36 -11.59 10.89
CA GLN A 239 13.96 -11.58 12.22
C GLN A 239 14.04 -12.99 12.84
N VAL A 240 13.00 -13.83 12.70
CA VAL A 240 13.01 -15.23 13.15
C VAL A 240 14.18 -16.00 12.53
N LEU A 241 14.41 -15.84 11.22
CA LEU A 241 15.48 -16.52 10.50
C LEU A 241 16.86 -16.02 10.95
N ILE A 242 17.03 -14.71 11.11
CA ILE A 242 18.30 -14.12 11.55
C ILE A 242 18.66 -14.59 12.97
N GLU A 243 17.72 -14.56 13.91
CA GLU A 243 17.96 -15.04 15.28
C GLU A 243 18.24 -16.54 15.33
N ALA A 244 17.53 -17.35 14.54
CA ALA A 244 17.81 -18.78 14.45
C ALA A 244 19.23 -19.06 13.94
N TYR A 245 19.71 -18.28 12.97
CA TYR A 245 21.08 -18.39 12.46
C TYR A 245 22.12 -17.94 13.49
N GLN A 246 21.87 -16.85 14.22
CA GLN A 246 22.74 -16.37 15.30
C GLN A 246 22.88 -17.38 16.44
N ARG A 247 21.87 -18.24 16.64
CA ARG A 247 21.94 -19.39 17.56
C ARG A 247 22.54 -20.66 16.93
N HIS A 248 23.28 -20.51 15.84
CA HIS A 248 24.00 -21.59 15.16
C HIS A 248 23.11 -22.73 14.65
N LYS A 249 21.87 -22.44 14.25
CA LYS A 249 21.06 -23.42 13.53
C LYS A 249 21.50 -23.50 12.08
N PHE A 250 21.65 -24.72 11.57
CA PHE A 250 22.05 -24.99 10.20
C PHE A 250 20.83 -25.21 9.32
N PHE A 251 20.48 -24.25 8.48
CA PHE A 251 19.36 -24.35 7.54
C PHE A 251 19.64 -23.48 6.31
N ARG A 252 18.85 -23.65 5.25
CA ARG A 252 18.85 -22.74 4.10
C ARG A 252 17.45 -22.20 3.84
N VAL A 253 17.38 -21.05 3.19
CA VAL A 253 16.14 -20.32 2.93
C VAL A 253 15.86 -20.25 1.43
N ILE A 254 14.60 -20.45 1.06
CA ILE A 254 14.10 -20.27 -0.28
C ILE A 254 13.12 -19.12 -0.27
N VAL A 255 13.45 -18.04 -0.98
CA VAL A 255 12.62 -16.84 -1.06
C VAL A 255 11.89 -16.84 -2.39
N VAL A 256 10.57 -16.97 -2.30
CA VAL A 256 9.66 -16.89 -3.44
C VAL A 256 9.16 -15.47 -3.56
N ASP A 257 9.25 -14.88 -4.74
CA ASP A 257 8.84 -13.49 -4.98
C ASP A 257 7.85 -13.38 -6.14
N SER A 258 7.20 -12.23 -6.26
CA SER A 258 6.19 -12.00 -7.28
C SER A 258 6.20 -10.57 -7.82
N ARG A 259 5.71 -10.45 -9.05
CA ARG A 259 5.42 -9.15 -9.65
C ARG A 259 4.24 -8.49 -8.91
N PRO A 260 4.16 -7.15 -8.91
CA PRO A 260 5.13 -6.23 -9.52
C PRO A 260 6.19 -5.68 -8.54
N GLY A 261 5.99 -5.85 -7.23
CA GLY A 261 6.82 -5.19 -6.21
C GLY A 261 8.20 -5.81 -5.97
N PHE A 262 8.39 -7.11 -6.26
CA PHE A 262 9.63 -7.85 -6.02
C PHE A 262 10.27 -7.57 -4.65
N GLU A 263 9.46 -7.57 -3.60
CA GLU A 263 9.91 -7.23 -2.24
C GLU A 263 10.83 -8.29 -1.63
N GLY A 264 10.77 -9.52 -2.15
CA GLY A 264 11.64 -10.62 -1.77
C GLY A 264 13.11 -10.37 -2.12
N LYS A 265 13.41 -9.55 -3.14
CA LYS A 265 14.81 -9.17 -3.49
C LYS A 265 15.55 -8.56 -2.31
N GLU A 266 14.92 -7.60 -1.63
CA GLU A 266 15.52 -6.95 -0.46
C GLU A 266 15.65 -7.92 0.73
N CYS A 267 14.69 -8.85 0.87
CA CYS A 267 14.76 -9.88 1.90
C CYS A 267 15.96 -10.83 1.69
N VAL A 268 16.14 -11.35 0.48
CA VAL A 268 17.29 -12.21 0.13
C VAL A 268 18.60 -11.48 0.35
N HIS A 269 18.71 -10.24 -0.12
CA HIS A 269 19.92 -9.43 0.06
C HIS A 269 20.34 -9.34 1.52
N ARG A 270 19.38 -9.12 2.44
CA ARG A 270 19.65 -9.04 3.88
C ARG A 270 20.02 -10.39 4.49
N LEU A 271 19.29 -11.45 4.14
CA LEU A 271 19.60 -12.79 4.62
C LEU A 271 21.00 -13.25 4.17
N SER A 272 21.35 -12.99 2.91
CA SER A 272 22.68 -13.28 2.37
C SER A 272 23.78 -12.45 3.02
N LYS A 273 23.54 -11.17 3.32
CA LYS A 273 24.51 -10.33 4.07
C LYS A 273 24.82 -10.87 5.47
N VAL A 274 23.86 -11.52 6.12
CA VAL A 274 24.07 -12.16 7.44
C VAL A 274 24.85 -13.48 7.30
N GLY A 275 24.88 -14.08 6.11
CA GLY A 275 25.55 -15.36 5.82
C GLY A 275 24.59 -16.55 5.68
N ILE A 276 23.27 -16.32 5.66
CA ILE A 276 22.28 -17.39 5.48
C ILE A 276 22.24 -17.79 4.01
N ILE A 277 22.45 -19.09 3.74
CA ILE A 277 22.35 -19.66 2.40
C ILE A 277 20.92 -19.45 1.89
N SER A 278 20.78 -18.66 0.84
CA SER A 278 19.47 -18.20 0.34
C SER A 278 19.35 -18.46 -1.16
N THR A 279 18.21 -19.00 -1.59
CA THR A 279 17.85 -19.20 -2.99
C THR A 279 16.69 -18.27 -3.33
N TYR A 280 16.76 -17.58 -4.46
CA TYR A 280 15.71 -16.66 -4.92
C TYR A 280 15.00 -17.22 -6.15
N LEU A 281 13.67 -17.16 -6.17
CA LEU A 281 12.87 -17.57 -7.33
C LEU A 281 11.55 -16.82 -7.39
N THR A 282 10.92 -16.83 -8.56
CA THR A 282 9.58 -16.27 -8.76
C THR A 282 8.50 -17.29 -8.47
N ILE A 283 7.30 -16.83 -8.12
CA ILE A 283 6.15 -17.69 -7.80
C ILE A 283 5.80 -18.71 -8.90
N SER A 284 6.12 -18.43 -10.16
CA SER A 284 5.98 -19.36 -11.29
C SER A 284 6.78 -20.66 -11.13
N SER A 285 7.88 -20.62 -10.38
CA SER A 285 8.77 -21.77 -10.17
C SER A 285 8.46 -22.53 -8.87
N LEU A 286 7.39 -22.16 -8.17
CA LEU A 286 7.02 -22.70 -6.85
C LEU A 286 6.83 -24.22 -6.87
N CYS A 287 6.18 -24.78 -7.89
CA CYS A 287 5.91 -26.21 -7.95
C CYS A 287 7.19 -27.06 -8.10
N TYR A 288 8.23 -26.52 -8.75
CA TYR A 288 9.49 -27.25 -8.95
C TYR A 288 10.28 -27.36 -7.65
N ILE A 289 10.34 -26.26 -6.90
CA ILE A 289 11.18 -26.16 -5.70
C ILE A 289 10.52 -26.76 -4.46
N MET A 290 9.19 -26.90 -4.44
CA MET A 290 8.45 -27.38 -3.27
C MET A 290 8.93 -28.74 -2.77
N ARG A 291 9.46 -29.60 -3.65
CA ARG A 291 10.00 -30.93 -3.29
C ARG A 291 11.20 -30.88 -2.34
N GLU A 292 11.94 -29.77 -2.33
CA GLU A 292 13.09 -29.58 -1.45
C GLU A 292 12.72 -28.96 -0.11
N VAL A 293 11.53 -28.37 0.00
CA VAL A 293 11.12 -27.55 1.14
C VAL A 293 10.64 -28.44 2.28
N THR A 294 11.10 -28.16 3.49
CA THR A 294 10.67 -28.89 4.70
C THR A 294 9.63 -28.12 5.51
N LYS A 295 9.65 -26.78 5.48
CA LYS A 295 8.71 -25.91 6.20
C LYS A 295 8.43 -24.63 5.41
N VAL A 296 7.21 -24.10 5.53
CA VAL A 296 6.84 -22.80 4.96
C VAL A 296 6.57 -21.80 6.08
N PHE A 297 7.25 -20.66 6.07
CA PHE A 297 7.09 -19.58 7.03
C PHE A 297 6.46 -18.37 6.35
N LEU A 298 5.30 -17.93 6.86
CA LEU A 298 4.53 -16.82 6.29
C LEU A 298 4.32 -15.72 7.34
N GLY A 299 4.41 -14.47 6.90
CA GLY A 299 3.98 -13.32 7.71
C GLY A 299 2.54 -12.96 7.43
N ALA A 300 1.80 -12.58 8.48
CA ALA A 300 0.43 -12.10 8.33
C ALA A 300 0.35 -10.57 8.20
N HIS A 301 -0.52 -10.09 7.31
CA HIS A 301 -1.04 -8.73 7.42
C HIS A 301 -2.12 -8.66 8.51
N ALA A 302 -2.97 -9.69 8.59
CA ALA A 302 -3.96 -9.91 9.64
C ALA A 302 -4.38 -11.38 9.70
N MET A 303 -4.91 -11.79 10.85
CA MET A 303 -5.66 -13.05 11.00
C MET A 303 -7.15 -12.73 11.21
N LEU A 304 -8.00 -13.38 10.43
CA LEU A 304 -9.46 -13.24 10.49
C LEU A 304 -10.06 -14.16 11.56
N SER A 305 -11.25 -13.85 12.07
CA SER A 305 -11.91 -14.65 13.12
C SER A 305 -12.25 -16.08 12.71
N ASN A 306 -12.42 -16.35 11.41
CA ASN A 306 -12.59 -17.71 10.88
C ASN A 306 -11.26 -18.48 10.75
N GLY A 307 -10.16 -17.91 11.22
CA GLY A 307 -8.80 -18.46 11.13
C GLY A 307 -8.15 -18.34 9.76
N ALA A 308 -8.77 -17.63 8.82
CA ALA A 308 -8.12 -17.36 7.55
C ALA A 308 -6.99 -16.33 7.70
N LEU A 309 -5.91 -16.53 6.97
CA LEU A 309 -4.77 -15.62 6.90
C LEU A 309 -5.02 -14.59 5.80
N TYR A 310 -5.00 -13.31 6.17
CA TYR A 310 -4.98 -12.20 5.22
C TYR A 310 -3.53 -11.72 5.07
N SER A 311 -2.95 -11.92 3.90
CA SER A 311 -1.56 -11.53 3.61
C SER A 311 -1.39 -11.14 2.14
N ARG A 312 -0.14 -10.96 1.69
CA ARG A 312 0.17 -10.50 0.34
C ARG A 312 -0.37 -11.45 -0.72
N VAL A 313 -0.84 -10.90 -1.84
CA VAL A 313 -1.32 -11.68 -2.97
C VAL A 313 -0.30 -12.76 -3.36
N GLY A 314 -0.74 -14.01 -3.50
CA GLY A 314 0.12 -15.17 -3.77
C GLY A 314 0.46 -15.99 -2.51
N THR A 315 0.13 -15.49 -1.31
CA THR A 315 0.29 -16.27 -0.07
C THR A 315 -0.60 -17.52 -0.10
N SER A 316 -1.81 -17.40 -0.64
CA SER A 316 -2.75 -18.52 -0.75
C SER A 316 -2.23 -19.63 -1.66
N ILE A 317 -1.58 -19.27 -2.77
CA ILE A 317 -0.95 -20.21 -3.70
C ILE A 317 0.20 -20.96 -3.00
N VAL A 318 1.06 -20.22 -2.27
CA VAL A 318 2.17 -20.83 -1.51
C VAL A 318 1.65 -21.82 -0.47
N ALA A 319 0.64 -21.43 0.31
CA ALA A 319 0.07 -22.29 1.35
C ALA A 319 -0.65 -23.52 0.77
N MET A 320 -1.37 -23.36 -0.33
CA MET A 320 -2.05 -24.46 -1.02
C MET A 320 -1.04 -25.47 -1.58
N THR A 321 -0.04 -25.01 -2.33
CA THR A 321 0.99 -25.90 -2.90
C THR A 321 1.80 -26.60 -1.80
N ALA A 322 2.05 -25.92 -0.68
CA ALA A 322 2.71 -26.53 0.48
C ALA A 322 1.85 -27.65 1.08
N LYS A 323 0.55 -27.40 1.25
CA LYS A 323 -0.39 -28.40 1.76
C LYS A 323 -0.47 -29.63 0.86
N ASP A 324 -0.52 -29.44 -0.45
CA ASP A 324 -0.57 -30.54 -1.43
C ASP A 324 0.69 -31.42 -1.38
N ASN A 325 1.83 -30.85 -0.96
CA ASN A 325 3.09 -31.58 -0.76
C ASN A 325 3.30 -32.03 0.71
N ASN A 326 2.27 -31.94 1.56
CA ASN A 326 2.33 -32.28 2.99
C ASN A 326 3.36 -31.47 3.80
N ILE A 327 3.68 -30.25 3.37
CA ILE A 327 4.62 -29.36 4.04
C ILE A 327 3.86 -28.47 5.03
N PRO A 328 4.32 -28.37 6.28
CA PRO A 328 3.66 -27.53 7.28
C PRO A 328 3.82 -26.05 6.98
N VAL A 329 2.70 -25.33 7.05
CA VAL A 329 2.62 -23.87 6.92
C VAL A 329 2.50 -23.23 8.29
N ILE A 330 3.52 -22.45 8.66
CA ILE A 330 3.65 -21.75 9.94
C ILE A 330 3.49 -20.25 9.69
N VAL A 331 2.51 -19.64 10.34
CA VAL A 331 2.19 -18.23 10.20
C VAL A 331 2.66 -17.47 11.43
N PHE A 332 3.33 -16.33 11.23
CA PHE A 332 3.76 -15.44 12.29
C PHE A 332 2.89 -14.18 12.29
N CYS A 333 2.20 -13.95 13.40
CA CYS A 333 1.29 -12.83 13.56
C CYS A 333 1.17 -12.40 15.03
N GLU A 334 1.27 -11.11 15.25
CA GLU A 334 1.05 -10.42 16.51
C GLU A 334 -0.45 -10.32 16.79
N SER A 335 -0.86 -10.42 18.06
CA SER A 335 -2.28 -10.45 18.46
C SER A 335 -3.04 -9.19 18.03
N TYR A 336 -2.38 -8.03 18.02
CA TYR A 336 -3.03 -6.76 17.69
C TYR A 336 -3.43 -6.65 16.21
N LYS A 337 -2.97 -7.57 15.35
CA LYS A 337 -3.40 -7.70 13.95
C LYS A 337 -4.58 -8.65 13.77
N PHE A 338 -5.09 -9.26 14.83
CA PHE A 338 -6.29 -10.07 14.76
C PHE A 338 -7.52 -9.18 14.56
N THR A 339 -8.50 -9.68 13.83
CA THR A 339 -9.71 -8.92 13.53
C THR A 339 -10.95 -9.77 13.66
N ASP A 340 -12.01 -9.17 14.19
CA ASP A 340 -13.37 -9.75 14.26
C ASP A 340 -13.98 -10.05 12.88
N ARG A 341 -13.37 -9.52 11.82
CA ARG A 341 -13.88 -9.64 10.46
C ARG A 341 -13.71 -11.07 9.96
N VAL A 342 -14.72 -11.53 9.24
CA VAL A 342 -14.70 -12.77 8.48
C VAL A 342 -14.80 -12.42 7.00
N GLN A 343 -13.96 -13.04 6.18
CA GLN A 343 -14.00 -12.90 4.74
C GLN A 343 -13.90 -14.30 4.12
N LEU A 344 -14.78 -14.57 3.15
CA LEU A 344 -14.89 -15.88 2.49
C LEU A 344 -14.08 -15.92 1.18
N ASP A 345 -13.93 -14.77 0.53
CA ASP A 345 -13.24 -14.59 -0.74
C ASP A 345 -12.11 -13.56 -0.64
N SER A 346 -11.38 -13.30 -1.74
CA SER A 346 -10.34 -12.25 -1.78
C SER A 346 -10.78 -10.99 -2.53
N PHE A 347 -12.08 -10.83 -2.78
CA PHE A 347 -12.67 -9.78 -3.61
C PHE A 347 -13.34 -8.69 -2.78
N VAL A 348 -14.15 -9.06 -1.77
CA VAL A 348 -15.01 -8.13 -1.03
C VAL A 348 -14.20 -7.03 -0.34
N ASN A 349 -13.09 -7.38 0.32
CA ASN A 349 -12.15 -6.38 0.83
C ASN A 349 -10.74 -6.70 0.39
N ASN A 350 -10.16 -5.76 -0.32
CA ASN A 350 -8.78 -5.81 -0.78
C ASN A 350 -8.25 -4.38 -0.97
N GLU A 351 -6.96 -4.25 -1.27
CA GLU A 351 -6.32 -2.99 -1.62
C GLU A 351 -5.86 -3.05 -3.08
N LEU A 352 -6.20 -2.01 -3.86
CA LEU A 352 -5.71 -1.84 -5.21
C LEU A 352 -4.30 -1.23 -5.19
N GLY A 353 -3.34 -1.96 -5.75
CA GLY A 353 -1.95 -1.54 -5.93
C GLY A 353 -1.79 -0.59 -7.13
N PRO A 354 -0.66 0.13 -7.24
CA PRO A 354 -0.39 1.01 -8.37
C PRO A 354 -0.36 0.21 -9.68
N ILE A 355 -1.09 0.68 -10.68
CA ILE A 355 -1.23 0.00 -11.97
C ILE A 355 0.05 0.14 -12.80
N ASP A 356 0.72 1.28 -12.70
CA ASP A 356 1.93 1.59 -13.47
C ASP A 356 3.04 0.56 -13.22
N ASN A 357 3.10 -0.03 -12.02
CA ASN A 357 4.06 -1.08 -11.69
C ASN A 357 3.86 -2.37 -12.51
N LEU A 358 2.69 -2.60 -13.13
CA LEU A 358 2.47 -3.74 -14.03
C LEU A 358 3.02 -3.50 -15.43
N ILE A 359 3.12 -2.23 -15.84
CA ILE A 359 3.62 -1.80 -17.15
C ILE A 359 5.14 -1.96 -17.21
N ASP A 360 5.81 -1.78 -16.09
CA ASP A 360 7.25 -1.94 -15.99
C ASP A 360 7.63 -3.42 -16.18
N ILE A 361 8.20 -3.72 -17.35
CA ILE A 361 8.60 -5.06 -17.79
C ILE A 361 10.12 -5.20 -17.70
N SER A 362 10.85 -4.08 -17.74
CA SER A 362 12.31 -4.07 -17.76
C SER A 362 12.87 -3.98 -16.34
N CYS A 363 13.83 -4.86 -16.06
CA CYS A 363 14.74 -4.73 -14.93
C CYS A 363 15.73 -3.56 -15.05
N ASP A 364 15.68 -2.80 -16.14
CA ASP A 364 16.53 -1.65 -16.41
C ASP A 364 15.68 -0.41 -16.72
N ASN A 365 16.12 0.74 -16.20
CA ASN A 365 15.53 2.09 -16.35
C ASN A 365 15.51 2.62 -17.80
N CYS A 366 15.55 1.76 -18.82
CA CYS A 366 15.66 2.12 -20.22
C CYS A 366 14.29 1.98 -20.91
N SER A 367 13.65 3.13 -21.10
CA SER A 367 12.45 3.39 -21.92
C SER A 367 11.13 2.75 -21.45
N ASN A 368 10.22 3.60 -20.95
CA ASN A 368 8.80 3.37 -20.76
C ASN A 368 8.08 3.03 -22.09
N SER A 369 8.37 1.87 -22.65
CA SER A 369 7.87 1.43 -23.96
C SER A 369 7.38 -0.03 -23.91
N GLY A 370 6.83 -0.45 -22.77
CA GLY A 370 6.13 -1.74 -22.70
C GLY A 370 4.86 -1.73 -23.56
N PRO A 371 4.39 -2.88 -24.08
CA PRO A 371 3.17 -2.99 -24.88
C PRO A 371 1.90 -2.49 -24.16
N LEU A 372 1.96 -2.32 -22.83
CA LEU A 372 0.86 -1.83 -22.00
C LEU A 372 1.00 -0.34 -21.63
N SER A 373 1.94 0.41 -22.21
CA SER A 373 2.15 1.83 -21.89
C SER A 373 0.93 2.71 -22.20
N SER A 374 0.24 2.44 -23.33
CA SER A 374 -0.97 3.15 -23.76
C SER A 374 -2.27 2.45 -23.31
N TRP A 375 -2.28 1.73 -22.18
CA TRP A 375 -3.45 0.96 -21.75
C TRP A 375 -4.71 1.82 -21.55
N TYR A 376 -4.53 3.09 -21.18
CA TYR A 376 -5.60 4.06 -21.00
C TYR A 376 -6.31 4.44 -22.32
N GLU A 377 -5.68 4.27 -23.48
CA GLU A 377 -6.29 4.54 -24.79
C GLU A 377 -7.10 3.33 -25.31
N LEU A 378 -6.71 2.12 -24.90
CA LEU A 378 -7.31 0.87 -25.39
C LEU A 378 -8.62 0.54 -24.66
N ALA A 379 -9.76 0.74 -25.32
CA ALA A 379 -11.10 0.60 -24.70
C ALA A 379 -11.35 -0.78 -24.04
N ASN A 380 -10.82 -1.85 -24.63
CA ASN A 380 -11.03 -3.23 -24.17
C ASN A 380 -9.96 -3.73 -23.19
N LEU A 381 -9.01 -2.89 -22.77
CA LEU A 381 -7.95 -3.26 -21.85
C LEU A 381 -8.19 -2.67 -20.46
N LYS A 382 -8.11 -3.53 -19.45
CA LYS A 382 -8.19 -3.18 -18.04
C LYS A 382 -7.03 -3.82 -17.31
N LEU A 383 -6.33 -3.06 -16.48
CA LEU A 383 -5.24 -3.56 -15.64
C LEU A 383 -5.73 -3.65 -14.19
N LEU A 384 -5.28 -4.67 -13.48
CA LEU A 384 -5.67 -4.93 -12.09
C LEU A 384 -4.46 -5.39 -11.29
N ASN A 385 -4.21 -4.69 -10.18
CA ASN A 385 -3.17 -5.03 -9.24
C ASN A 385 -3.80 -5.15 -7.85
N LEU A 386 -3.96 -6.36 -7.33
CA LEU A 386 -4.44 -6.60 -5.97
C LEU A 386 -3.24 -6.79 -5.05
N MET A 387 -3.30 -6.23 -3.84
CA MET A 387 -2.17 -6.30 -2.90
C MET A 387 -2.24 -7.51 -1.96
N TYR A 388 -3.45 -8.00 -1.66
CA TYR A 388 -3.69 -9.01 -0.64
C TYR A 388 -4.53 -10.19 -1.14
N ASP A 389 -4.47 -11.31 -0.42
CA ASP A 389 -5.37 -12.45 -0.59
C ASP A 389 -5.74 -13.06 0.78
N VAL A 390 -6.81 -13.85 0.77
CA VAL A 390 -7.30 -14.60 1.92
C VAL A 390 -6.94 -16.07 1.73
N THR A 391 -6.12 -16.60 2.63
CA THR A 391 -5.74 -18.01 2.68
C THR A 391 -6.63 -18.75 3.68
N PRO A 392 -7.43 -19.75 3.25
CA PRO A 392 -8.28 -20.52 4.15
C PRO A 392 -7.52 -21.21 5.29
N ALA A 393 -8.15 -21.28 6.46
CA ALA A 393 -7.57 -21.89 7.67
C ALA A 393 -7.07 -23.32 7.47
N LYS A 394 -7.72 -24.10 6.59
CA LYS A 394 -7.35 -25.50 6.28
C LYS A 394 -5.93 -25.69 5.72
N PHE A 395 -5.35 -24.64 5.16
CA PHE A 395 -3.98 -24.64 4.62
C PHE A 395 -2.94 -24.18 5.63
N ILE A 396 -3.35 -23.77 6.84
CA ILE A 396 -2.49 -23.24 7.89
C ILE A 396 -2.40 -24.29 8.99
N ASN A 397 -1.18 -24.68 9.37
CA ASN A 397 -0.98 -25.65 10.45
C ASN A 397 -0.98 -24.98 11.82
N VAL A 398 -0.30 -23.83 11.94
CA VAL A 398 -0.17 -23.14 13.22
C VAL A 398 0.05 -21.64 13.01
N CYS A 399 -0.54 -20.84 13.89
CA CYS A 399 -0.28 -19.41 14.05
C CYS A 399 0.59 -19.22 15.30
N VAL A 400 1.75 -18.60 15.12
CA VAL A 400 2.67 -18.23 16.21
C VAL A 400 2.43 -16.76 16.53
N SER A 401 2.02 -16.50 17.77
CA SER A 401 1.80 -15.17 18.34
C SER A 401 2.50 -15.06 19.70
N GLU A 402 2.46 -13.88 20.32
CA GLU A 402 2.94 -13.67 21.68
C GLU A 402 2.14 -14.44 22.74
N MET A 403 0.93 -14.89 22.40
CA MET A 403 0.10 -15.77 23.25
C MET A 403 0.52 -17.25 23.12
N GLY A 404 1.50 -17.55 22.27
CA GLY A 404 2.01 -18.89 22.02
C GLY A 404 1.61 -19.45 20.67
N LEU A 405 1.65 -20.78 20.56
CA LEU A 405 1.34 -21.52 19.35
C LEU A 405 -0.12 -21.93 19.34
N LEU A 406 -0.85 -21.43 18.37
CA LEU A 406 -2.29 -21.52 18.33
C LEU A 406 -2.75 -22.13 17.01
N PRO A 407 -3.79 -22.97 17.00
CA PRO A 407 -4.57 -23.20 15.80
C PRO A 407 -5.08 -21.87 15.25
N SER A 408 -5.09 -21.71 13.93
CA SER A 408 -5.56 -20.47 13.30
C SER A 408 -7.02 -20.16 13.64
N THR A 409 -7.85 -21.17 13.88
CA THR A 409 -9.27 -21.03 14.27
C THR A 409 -9.46 -20.44 15.67
N SER A 410 -8.46 -20.48 16.55
CA SER A 410 -8.53 -19.94 17.92
C SER A 410 -8.43 -18.41 17.97
N VAL A 411 -8.19 -17.75 16.83
CA VAL A 411 -8.09 -16.28 16.74
C VAL A 411 -9.35 -15.59 17.25
N SER A 412 -10.54 -16.16 16.99
CA SER A 412 -11.82 -15.61 17.48
C SER A 412 -11.88 -15.47 19.00
N ILE A 413 -11.40 -16.49 19.73
CA ILE A 413 -11.37 -16.52 21.20
C ILE A 413 -10.51 -15.37 21.72
N LEU A 414 -9.32 -15.19 21.14
CA LEU A 414 -8.40 -14.13 21.57
C LEU A 414 -8.93 -12.74 21.27
N VAL A 415 -9.59 -12.52 20.14
CA VAL A 415 -10.19 -11.21 19.85
C VAL A 415 -11.29 -10.88 20.89
N HIS A 416 -12.02 -11.88 21.36
CA HIS A 416 -12.99 -11.71 22.45
C HIS A 416 -12.35 -11.40 23.80
N GLU A 417 -11.21 -12.02 24.14
CA GLU A 417 -10.49 -11.73 25.39
C GLU A 417 -9.90 -10.31 25.46
N PHE A 418 -9.62 -9.70 24.30
CA PHE A 418 -9.07 -8.34 24.20
C PHE A 418 -10.11 -7.23 23.91
N LYS A 419 -11.41 -7.56 23.92
CA LYS A 419 -12.50 -6.57 23.91
C LYS A 419 -12.80 -6.10 25.32
#